data_AF-A0A7V9DE07-F1
#
_entry.id   AF-A0A7V9DE07-F1
#
_cell.length_a   1.000
_cell.length_b   1.000
_cell.length_c   1.000
_cell.angle_alpha   90.00
_cell.angle_beta   90.00
_cell.angle_gamma   90.00
#
_symmetry.space_group_name_H-M   'P 1'
#
loop_
_entity.id
_entity.type
_entity.pdbx_description
1 polymer ?
#
loop_
_entity_poly.entity_id
_entity_poly.type
_entity_poly.pdbx_seq_one_letter_code
_entity_poly.pdbx_strand_id
1 'polypeptide(L)'
;TPTLFNSGTKHEQLSSCFLLDSPQDSLESIYAKYSDVAMLSKFSGGIGIAYHRVRSQGSLIRGTNGHSNGIVPWLKTLDSSVAAVNQGGKRKGAACVYLETWHADIEDFLELRDNTGDDARRTYNLNTANWVSDLFMRRVEADGMWSLFDPKIVPHFPDIYGDEFEKAYTKAETEGLYTKQVKARDLYAKMMRTLAQTGNGWMTFKDASNKKSNQTARPENVIHLSNLCTEIIEVTSDGETAVCNLGSINAARYIKDDEFDFDKLRRNVRLAVRQLDRVIDLNYYAIPSTAVSNGRWRNIGLGLMGLQDVFFQLRMAFDSDEARELSAKIQEEIYFASLDASADLAKVKGAHPAFPETRAAEGKLQFDLWGVVPEDSARWDALRERIKKHGLRNSLMIAIAPTATIAAISGSYECIEPQVSNLFKRETLSGDFVQVNKYLVRELKAIGLWNEDVRRKIKLSEGSIQEIEEIPADLRAIYRTAWEVPMRSLIDMAADRGAFIDQSASLNLFMESPSIGKLSSMYMYAWQKGLKTTYYLRSRPATKINHVEAGQQKTAIAPVSEVKAYSDEEVLACSLENPDACEACQ
;
A
#
# COMPACT_ATOMS: atom_id res chain seq x y z
N THR A 1 7.00 -1.51 -15.82
CA THR A 1 7.52 -2.82 -16.25
C THR A 1 6.76 -3.45 -17.41
N PRO A 2 5.44 -3.75 -17.34
CA PRO A 2 4.72 -4.41 -18.44
C PRO A 2 4.83 -3.67 -19.78
N THR A 3 4.64 -2.35 -19.79
CA THR A 3 4.83 -1.51 -20.98
C THR A 3 6.24 -1.64 -21.59
N LEU A 4 7.29 -1.66 -20.75
CA LEU A 4 8.68 -1.81 -21.22
C LEU A 4 8.94 -3.17 -21.88
N PHE A 5 8.27 -4.24 -21.42
CA PHE A 5 8.43 -5.58 -21.97
C PHE A 5 7.64 -5.79 -23.26
N ASN A 6 6.44 -5.21 -23.35
CA ASN A 6 5.42 -5.64 -24.32
C ASN A 6 5.10 -4.61 -25.40
N SER A 7 5.56 -3.35 -25.28
CA SER A 7 5.36 -2.35 -26.34
C SER A 7 6.05 -2.78 -27.64
N GLY A 8 5.34 -2.70 -28.76
CA GLY A 8 5.81 -3.13 -30.08
C GLY A 8 5.79 -4.65 -30.30
N THR A 9 5.18 -5.43 -29.41
CA THR A 9 5.08 -6.90 -29.55
C THR A 9 3.71 -7.32 -30.12
N LYS A 10 3.55 -8.61 -30.47
CA LYS A 10 2.30 -9.14 -31.06
C LYS A 10 1.07 -8.95 -30.15
N HIS A 11 1.25 -9.10 -28.83
CA HIS A 11 0.22 -8.87 -27.83
C HIS A 11 0.71 -7.82 -26.85
N GLU A 12 0.37 -6.56 -27.11
CA GLU A 12 0.76 -5.42 -26.30
C GLU A 12 -0.03 -5.36 -24.99
N GLN A 13 0.19 -6.33 -24.09
CA GLN A 13 -0.33 -6.22 -22.74
C GLN A 13 0.55 -5.25 -21.94
N LEU A 14 0.25 -3.97 -22.11
CA LEU A 14 0.97 -2.84 -21.53
C LEU A 14 0.61 -2.62 -20.06
N SER A 15 -0.55 -3.11 -19.63
CA SER A 15 -1.06 -3.02 -18.26
C SER A 15 -1.17 -4.42 -17.64
N SER A 16 -0.71 -4.55 -16.40
CA SER A 16 -0.58 -5.85 -15.72
C SER A 16 -1.04 -5.80 -14.26
N CYS A 17 -1.99 -4.94 -13.94
CA CYS A 17 -2.54 -4.85 -12.60
C CYS A 17 -4.06 -4.66 -12.70
N PHE A 18 -4.80 -5.54 -12.01
CA PHE A 18 -6.24 -5.72 -12.19
C PHE A 18 -6.94 -5.86 -10.85
N LEU A 19 -8.16 -5.33 -10.76
CA LEU A 19 -9.03 -5.43 -9.57
C LEU A 19 -10.34 -6.07 -9.97
N LEU A 20 -10.62 -7.23 -9.38
CA LEU A 20 -11.82 -8.01 -9.63
C LEU A 20 -12.78 -7.85 -8.45
N ASP A 21 -14.03 -7.49 -8.73
CA ASP A 21 -15.06 -7.53 -7.69
C ASP A 21 -15.31 -8.97 -7.21
N SER A 22 -15.91 -9.08 -6.04
CA SER A 22 -16.32 -10.34 -5.43
C SER A 22 -17.21 -11.12 -6.39
N PRO A 23 -16.98 -12.43 -6.57
CA PRO A 23 -17.95 -13.25 -7.27
C PRO A 23 -19.30 -13.16 -6.55
N GLN A 24 -20.38 -13.29 -7.32
CA GLN A 24 -21.71 -13.49 -6.78
C GLN A 24 -21.75 -14.83 -6.05
N ASP A 25 -22.64 -14.96 -5.07
CA ASP A 25 -22.77 -16.14 -4.19
C ASP A 25 -23.42 -17.35 -4.89
N SER A 26 -22.76 -17.83 -5.95
CA SER A 26 -23.15 -18.95 -6.81
C SER A 26 -21.90 -19.68 -7.31
N LEU A 27 -22.04 -20.98 -7.60
CA LEU A 27 -20.95 -21.80 -8.10
C LEU A 27 -20.42 -21.27 -9.44
N GLU A 28 -21.34 -20.88 -10.32
CA GLU A 28 -21.06 -20.40 -11.66
C GLU A 28 -20.23 -19.11 -11.63
N SER A 29 -20.62 -18.14 -10.79
CA SER A 29 -19.88 -16.87 -10.68
C SER A 29 -18.50 -17.06 -10.06
N ILE A 30 -18.35 -17.93 -9.06
CA ILE A 30 -17.05 -18.25 -8.45
C ILE A 30 -16.09 -18.83 -9.50
N TYR A 31 -16.53 -19.84 -10.27
CA TYR A 31 -15.69 -20.45 -11.30
C TYR A 31 -15.43 -19.51 -12.49
N ALA A 32 -16.39 -18.66 -12.85
CA ALA A 32 -16.17 -17.61 -13.85
C ALA A 32 -15.05 -16.65 -13.40
N LYS A 33 -15.09 -16.21 -12.14
CA LYS A 33 -14.05 -15.33 -11.59
C LYS A 33 -12.67 -16.01 -11.55
N TYR A 34 -12.61 -17.33 -11.32
CA TYR A 34 -11.35 -18.07 -11.42
C TYR A 34 -10.80 -18.12 -12.84
N SER A 35 -11.68 -18.23 -13.84
CA SER A 35 -11.30 -18.15 -15.24
C SER A 35 -10.71 -16.77 -15.55
N ASP A 36 -11.34 -15.69 -15.09
CA ASP A 36 -10.83 -14.33 -15.26
C ASP A 36 -9.44 -14.18 -14.63
N VAL A 37 -9.28 -14.62 -13.37
CA VAL A 37 -7.98 -14.61 -12.67
C VAL A 37 -6.91 -15.36 -13.46
N ALA A 38 -7.22 -16.56 -13.96
CA ALA A 38 -6.27 -17.36 -14.74
C ALA A 38 -5.89 -16.66 -16.06
N MET A 39 -6.86 -16.08 -16.77
CA MET A 39 -6.63 -15.36 -18.02
C MET A 39 -5.76 -14.11 -17.84
N LEU A 40 -5.97 -13.36 -16.76
CA LEU A 40 -5.16 -12.20 -16.40
C LEU A 40 -3.75 -12.62 -15.93
N SER A 41 -3.65 -13.70 -15.17
CA SER A 41 -2.37 -14.22 -14.65
C SER A 41 -1.47 -14.78 -15.76
N LYS A 42 -2.05 -15.33 -16.83
CA LYS A 42 -1.34 -15.90 -17.99
C LYS A 42 -0.31 -14.94 -18.59
N PHE A 43 -0.56 -13.64 -18.50
CA PHE A 43 0.31 -12.58 -18.99
C PHE A 43 0.99 -11.80 -17.86
N SER A 44 1.22 -12.46 -16.73
CA SER A 44 1.89 -11.92 -15.54
C SER A 44 1.16 -10.72 -14.91
N GLY A 45 -0.18 -10.70 -14.97
CA GLY A 45 -1.00 -9.74 -14.25
C GLY A 45 -0.92 -9.94 -12.73
N GLY A 46 -0.74 -8.85 -11.99
CA GLY A 46 -0.97 -8.79 -10.54
C GLY A 46 -2.45 -8.53 -10.25
N ILE A 47 -3.00 -9.25 -9.28
CA ILE A 47 -4.46 -9.33 -9.09
C ILE A 47 -4.84 -8.87 -7.68
N GLY A 48 -5.82 -7.98 -7.57
CA GLY A 48 -6.65 -7.82 -6.39
C GLY A 48 -8.01 -8.46 -6.63
N ILE A 49 -8.55 -9.19 -5.66
CA ILE A 49 -9.89 -9.78 -5.73
C ILE A 49 -10.62 -9.62 -4.40
N ALA A 50 -11.84 -9.10 -4.43
CA ALA A 50 -12.70 -9.04 -3.25
C ALA A 50 -13.36 -10.40 -3.02
N TYR A 51 -13.68 -10.74 -1.77
CA TYR A 51 -14.39 -11.98 -1.43
C TYR A 51 -15.52 -11.75 -0.42
N HIS A 52 -16.12 -10.55 -0.46
CA HIS A 52 -17.09 -10.07 0.52
C HIS A 52 -18.48 -10.68 0.38
N ARG A 53 -18.85 -11.18 -0.81
CA ARG A 53 -20.23 -11.59 -1.13
C ARG A 53 -20.47 -13.09 -0.97
N VAL A 54 -19.43 -13.90 -0.89
CA VAL A 54 -19.55 -15.36 -0.81
C VAL A 54 -19.99 -15.75 0.60
N ARG A 55 -21.04 -16.57 0.71
CA ARG A 55 -21.61 -16.94 2.02
C ARG A 55 -20.59 -17.61 2.95
N SER A 56 -20.76 -17.38 4.24
CA SER A 56 -19.85 -17.89 5.28
C SER A 56 -20.03 -19.39 5.56
N GLN A 57 -19.13 -19.96 6.35
CA GLN A 57 -19.24 -21.33 6.84
C GLN A 57 -20.55 -21.53 7.63
N GLY A 58 -21.20 -22.67 7.42
CA GLY A 58 -22.48 -23.01 8.08
C GLY A 58 -23.71 -22.41 7.39
N SER A 59 -23.55 -21.60 6.33
CA SER A 59 -24.70 -21.05 5.60
C SER A 59 -25.46 -22.12 4.80
N LEU A 60 -26.79 -22.14 4.88
CA LEU A 60 -27.63 -23.12 4.18
C LEU A 60 -27.54 -22.99 2.65
N ILE A 61 -27.36 -24.10 1.94
CA ILE A 61 -27.41 -24.20 0.48
C ILE A 61 -28.75 -24.83 0.07
N ARG A 62 -29.70 -24.01 -0.39
CA ARG A 62 -31.08 -24.46 -0.69
C ARG A 62 -31.14 -25.59 -1.72
N GLY A 63 -30.32 -25.53 -2.77
CA GLY A 63 -30.36 -26.52 -3.86
C GLY A 63 -29.91 -27.93 -3.45
N THR A 64 -28.94 -28.05 -2.54
CA THR A 64 -28.38 -29.34 -2.10
C THR A 64 -28.86 -29.74 -0.70
N ASN A 65 -29.59 -28.85 -0.01
CA ASN A 65 -29.99 -28.99 1.40
C ASN A 65 -28.80 -29.26 2.36
N GLY A 66 -27.60 -28.83 1.97
CA GLY A 66 -26.38 -28.88 2.78
C GLY A 66 -25.98 -27.52 3.34
N HIS A 67 -24.83 -27.45 4.00
CA HIS A 67 -24.25 -26.20 4.51
C HIS A 67 -22.95 -25.85 3.79
N SER A 68 -22.66 -24.55 3.65
CA SER A 68 -21.42 -24.03 3.09
C SER A 68 -20.23 -24.34 3.99
N ASN A 69 -19.09 -24.61 3.37
CA ASN A 69 -17.79 -24.72 4.06
C ASN A 69 -17.07 -23.37 4.17
N GLY A 70 -17.75 -22.26 3.83
CA GLY A 70 -17.21 -20.91 3.88
C GLY A 70 -16.22 -20.61 2.75
N ILE A 71 -15.48 -19.52 2.90
CA ILE A 71 -14.58 -19.00 1.86
C ILE A 71 -13.26 -19.77 1.75
N VAL A 72 -12.80 -20.43 2.83
CA VAL A 72 -11.46 -21.05 2.88
C VAL A 72 -11.23 -22.09 1.77
N PRO A 73 -12.14 -23.07 1.51
CA PRO A 73 -11.93 -24.04 0.44
C PRO A 73 -11.93 -23.42 -0.96
N TRP A 74 -12.72 -22.36 -1.15
CA TRP A 74 -12.72 -21.59 -2.40
C TRP A 74 -11.35 -20.95 -2.61
N LEU A 75 -10.85 -20.22 -1.61
CA LEU A 75 -9.55 -19.57 -1.67
C LEU A 75 -8.40 -20.58 -1.82
N LYS A 76 -8.50 -21.78 -1.25
CA LYS A 76 -7.53 -22.87 -1.49
C LYS A 76 -7.48 -23.33 -2.94
N THR A 77 -8.64 -23.38 -3.60
CA THR A 77 -8.74 -23.69 -5.03
C THR A 77 -8.11 -22.58 -5.87
N LEU A 78 -8.41 -21.32 -5.53
CA LEU A 78 -7.82 -20.14 -6.18
C LEU A 78 -6.29 -20.10 -6.02
N ASP A 79 -5.78 -20.41 -4.82
CA ASP A 79 -4.34 -20.51 -4.54
C ASP A 79 -3.63 -21.49 -5.47
N SER A 80 -4.23 -22.67 -5.64
CA SER A 80 -3.72 -23.70 -6.55
C SER A 80 -3.77 -23.25 -8.01
N SER A 81 -4.81 -22.52 -8.41
CA SER A 81 -4.92 -21.94 -9.76
C SER A 81 -3.84 -20.91 -10.03
N VAL A 82 -3.63 -19.96 -9.10
CA VAL A 82 -2.56 -18.94 -9.20
C VAL A 82 -1.18 -19.61 -9.30
N ALA A 83 -0.93 -20.63 -8.48
CA ALA A 83 0.31 -21.41 -8.55
C ALA A 83 0.48 -22.11 -9.90
N ALA A 84 -0.58 -22.68 -10.45
CA ALA A 84 -0.55 -23.40 -11.72
C ALA A 84 -0.26 -22.49 -12.92
N VAL A 85 -0.78 -21.25 -12.92
CA VAL A 85 -0.64 -20.32 -14.06
C VAL A 85 0.72 -19.60 -14.08
N ASN A 86 1.54 -19.74 -13.05
CA ASN A 86 2.86 -19.11 -12.92
C ASN A 86 3.97 -19.64 -13.85
N GLN A 87 3.63 -20.39 -14.90
CA GLN A 87 4.57 -21.12 -15.78
C GLN A 87 5.25 -20.26 -16.87
N GLY A 88 5.00 -18.94 -16.91
CA GLY A 88 5.46 -18.05 -18.00
C GLY A 88 6.93 -17.60 -17.94
N GLY A 89 7.71 -18.01 -16.94
CA GLY A 89 9.17 -17.80 -16.84
C GLY A 89 9.67 -16.35 -16.67
N LYS A 90 8.85 -15.32 -16.91
CA LYS A 90 9.26 -13.90 -16.81
C LYS A 90 8.99 -13.28 -15.43
N ARG A 91 7.82 -13.54 -14.83
CA ARG A 91 7.40 -13.02 -13.52
C ARG A 91 6.38 -13.97 -12.89
N LYS A 92 6.51 -14.26 -11.58
CA LYS A 92 5.48 -14.97 -10.82
C LYS A 92 4.24 -14.07 -10.70
N GLY A 93 3.08 -14.57 -11.14
CA GLY A 93 1.78 -14.00 -10.82
C GLY A 93 1.52 -14.07 -9.32
N ALA A 94 0.83 -13.06 -8.81
CA ALA A 94 0.47 -12.93 -7.41
C ALA A 94 -0.93 -12.32 -7.33
N ALA A 95 -1.71 -12.79 -6.37
CA ALA A 95 -3.06 -12.32 -6.14
C ALA A 95 -3.22 -11.94 -4.67
N CYS A 96 -3.88 -10.82 -4.40
CA CYS A 96 -4.28 -10.39 -3.06
C CYS A 96 -5.79 -10.50 -2.94
N VAL A 97 -6.24 -11.20 -1.90
CA VAL A 97 -7.66 -11.32 -1.55
C VAL A 97 -8.00 -10.26 -0.51
N TYR A 98 -9.10 -9.55 -0.73
CA TYR A 98 -9.64 -8.53 0.18
C TYR A 98 -10.89 -9.06 0.87
N LEU A 99 -10.98 -8.89 2.18
CA LEU A 99 -12.15 -9.25 2.97
C LEU A 99 -12.56 -8.13 3.93
N GLU A 100 -13.85 -7.81 4.00
CA GLU A 100 -14.40 -6.88 4.99
C GLU A 100 -14.44 -7.49 6.40
N THR A 101 -14.18 -6.66 7.42
CA THR A 101 -13.98 -7.13 8.79
C THR A 101 -15.23 -7.69 9.47
N TRP A 102 -16.43 -7.44 8.94
CA TRP A 102 -17.69 -7.99 9.45
C TRP A 102 -18.00 -9.39 8.90
N HIS A 103 -17.24 -9.89 7.92
CA HIS A 103 -17.51 -11.18 7.32
C HIS A 103 -17.37 -12.31 8.35
N ALA A 104 -18.31 -13.26 8.41
CA ALA A 104 -18.29 -14.31 9.43
C ALA A 104 -17.09 -15.27 9.38
N ASP A 105 -16.44 -15.41 8.23
CA ASP A 105 -15.18 -16.16 8.09
C ASP A 105 -13.91 -15.31 8.31
N ILE A 106 -14.00 -14.07 8.85
CA ILE A 106 -12.82 -13.18 9.00
C ILE A 106 -11.70 -13.77 9.86
N GLU A 107 -12.04 -14.50 10.92
CA GLU A 107 -11.04 -15.12 11.80
C GLU A 107 -10.26 -16.20 11.05
N ASP A 108 -10.96 -17.05 10.30
CA ASP A 108 -10.36 -18.08 9.45
C ASP A 108 -9.53 -17.49 8.29
N PHE A 109 -9.97 -16.36 7.74
CA PHE A 109 -9.25 -15.62 6.71
C PHE A 109 -7.89 -15.12 7.19
N LEU A 110 -7.79 -14.70 8.47
CA LEU A 110 -6.55 -14.22 9.07
C LEU A 110 -5.52 -15.33 9.29
N GLU A 111 -5.91 -16.60 9.27
CA GLU A 111 -5.04 -17.78 9.45
C GLU A 111 -4.52 -18.35 8.12
N LEU A 112 -5.00 -17.85 6.97
CA LEU A 112 -4.67 -18.39 5.64
C LEU A 112 -3.18 -18.41 5.31
N ARG A 113 -2.38 -17.61 6.00
CA ARG A 113 -0.94 -17.43 5.79
C ARG A 113 -0.07 -17.92 6.94
N ASP A 114 -0.67 -18.54 7.94
CA ASP A 114 0.06 -19.08 9.08
C ASP A 114 0.98 -20.20 8.61
N ASN A 115 2.21 -20.21 9.12
CA ASN A 115 3.20 -21.24 8.79
C ASN A 115 2.91 -22.58 9.50
N THR A 116 1.96 -22.61 10.42
CA THR A 116 1.56 -23.79 11.20
C THR A 116 0.05 -24.02 11.12
N GLY A 117 -0.38 -25.22 11.48
CA GLY A 117 -1.78 -25.64 11.43
C GLY A 117 -2.08 -26.57 10.25
N ASP A 118 -3.36 -26.68 9.88
CA ASP A 118 -3.82 -27.56 8.80
C ASP A 118 -3.53 -26.96 7.42
N ASP A 119 -2.62 -27.58 6.66
CA ASP A 119 -2.24 -27.16 5.31
C ASP A 119 -3.41 -27.09 4.31
N ALA A 120 -4.48 -27.87 4.52
CA ALA A 120 -5.68 -27.79 3.69
C ALA A 120 -6.38 -26.42 3.81
N ARG A 121 -6.14 -25.70 4.91
CA ARG A 121 -6.68 -24.38 5.23
C ARG A 121 -5.66 -23.24 5.02
N ARG A 122 -4.59 -23.47 4.25
CA ARG A 122 -3.53 -22.48 3.97
C ARG A 122 -3.42 -22.13 2.50
N THR A 123 -3.11 -20.86 2.21
CA THR A 123 -2.97 -20.31 0.86
C THR A 123 -1.67 -19.52 0.73
N TYR A 124 -0.56 -20.22 0.51
CA TYR A 124 0.78 -19.62 0.47
C TYR A 124 1.11 -18.87 -0.83
N ASN A 125 0.25 -18.94 -1.85
CA ASN A 125 0.37 -18.21 -3.12
C ASN A 125 -0.56 -16.99 -3.20
N LEU A 126 -1.51 -16.85 -2.26
CA LEU A 126 -2.37 -15.68 -2.14
C LEU A 126 -1.86 -14.75 -1.04
N ASN A 127 -1.89 -13.44 -1.28
CA ASN A 127 -1.78 -12.43 -0.24
C ASN A 127 -3.16 -12.12 0.33
N THR A 128 -3.21 -11.56 1.54
CA THR A 128 -4.46 -11.17 2.19
C THR A 128 -4.43 -9.71 2.65
N ALA A 129 -5.56 -9.02 2.51
CA ALA A 129 -5.77 -7.65 2.95
C ALA A 129 -7.16 -7.49 3.60
N ASN A 130 -7.22 -6.68 4.64
CA ASN A 130 -8.44 -6.32 5.34
C ASN A 130 -9.02 -5.04 4.72
N TRP A 131 -10.29 -5.06 4.32
CA TRP A 131 -11.05 -3.90 3.85
C TRP A 131 -11.88 -3.33 5.01
N VAL A 132 -11.31 -2.35 5.71
CA VAL A 132 -11.73 -1.95 7.05
C VAL A 132 -12.64 -0.72 7.02
N SER A 133 -13.81 -0.80 7.66
CA SER A 133 -14.70 0.34 7.85
C SER A 133 -14.27 1.22 9.03
N ASP A 134 -14.61 2.51 8.99
CA ASP A 134 -14.41 3.45 10.09
C ASP A 134 -15.14 2.98 11.36
N LEU A 135 -16.31 2.34 11.19
CA LEU A 135 -17.08 1.79 12.30
C LEU A 135 -16.30 0.74 13.09
N PHE A 136 -15.62 -0.17 12.39
CA PHE A 136 -14.79 -1.18 13.06
C PHE A 136 -13.69 -0.51 13.89
N MET A 137 -12.97 0.45 13.30
CA MET A 137 -11.90 1.16 14.01
C MET A 137 -12.42 1.93 15.24
N ARG A 138 -13.58 2.58 15.15
CA ARG A 138 -14.23 3.22 16.31
C ARG A 138 -14.66 2.21 17.37
N ARG A 139 -15.13 1.02 16.99
CA ARG A 139 -15.46 -0.06 17.94
C ARG A 139 -14.19 -0.59 18.62
N VAL A 140 -13.05 -0.66 17.94
CA VAL A 140 -11.75 -1.01 18.53
C VAL A 140 -11.34 0.03 19.58
N GLU A 141 -11.37 1.32 19.22
CA GLU A 141 -11.02 2.42 20.12
C GLU A 141 -11.89 2.39 21.39
N ALA A 142 -13.20 2.23 21.23
CA ALA A 142 -14.19 2.22 22.31
C ALA A 142 -14.33 0.88 23.09
N ASP A 143 -13.51 -0.14 22.81
CA ASP A 143 -13.66 -1.50 23.36
C ASP A 143 -15.06 -2.13 23.17
N GLY A 144 -15.69 -1.81 22.04
CA GLY A 144 -17.02 -2.26 21.68
C GLY A 144 -17.06 -3.71 21.18
N MET A 145 -18.27 -4.24 21.10
CA MET A 145 -18.54 -5.50 20.39
C MET A 145 -18.52 -5.27 18.88
N TRP A 146 -18.15 -6.31 18.15
CA TRP A 146 -18.20 -6.41 16.69
C TRP A 146 -18.96 -7.67 16.30
N SER A 147 -19.89 -7.52 15.39
CA SER A 147 -20.82 -8.55 14.94
C SER A 147 -20.39 -9.04 13.57
N LEU A 148 -20.39 -10.36 13.45
CA LEU A 148 -19.96 -11.08 12.27
C LEU A 148 -21.18 -11.62 11.54
N PHE A 149 -21.30 -11.35 10.25
CA PHE A 149 -22.49 -11.65 9.44
C PHE A 149 -22.15 -12.60 8.28
N ASP A 150 -23.10 -13.47 7.95
CA ASP A 150 -23.12 -14.18 6.68
C ASP A 150 -23.59 -13.22 5.57
N PRO A 151 -22.78 -12.96 4.52
CA PRO A 151 -23.17 -12.08 3.41
C PRO A 151 -24.51 -12.42 2.77
N LYS A 152 -24.93 -13.70 2.83
CA LYS A 152 -26.24 -14.11 2.32
C LYS A 152 -27.42 -13.43 3.04
N ILE A 153 -27.26 -13.07 4.30
CA ILE A 153 -28.28 -12.39 5.12
C ILE A 153 -28.20 -10.86 4.94
N VAL A 154 -27.01 -10.33 4.69
CA VAL A 154 -26.74 -8.90 4.53
C VAL A 154 -26.10 -8.57 3.17
N PRO A 155 -26.71 -8.96 2.03
CA PRO A 155 -26.04 -8.92 0.72
C PRO A 155 -25.69 -7.52 0.21
N HIS A 156 -26.29 -6.48 0.82
CA HIS A 156 -26.11 -5.08 0.48
C HIS A 156 -24.90 -4.43 1.18
N PHE A 157 -24.31 -5.05 2.20
CA PHE A 157 -23.20 -4.46 2.96
C PHE A 157 -21.96 -4.10 2.11
N PRO A 158 -21.54 -4.91 1.13
CA PRO A 158 -20.42 -4.57 0.27
C PRO A 158 -20.65 -3.29 -0.55
N ASP A 159 -21.90 -3.00 -0.91
CA ASP A 159 -22.30 -1.90 -1.79
C ASP A 159 -22.58 -0.58 -1.06
N ILE A 160 -22.31 -0.50 0.25
CA ILE A 160 -22.52 0.71 1.05
C ILE A 160 -21.31 0.99 1.93
N TYR A 161 -21.07 2.26 2.26
CA TYR A 161 -19.92 2.71 3.05
C TYR A 161 -20.29 3.93 3.92
N GLY A 162 -19.42 4.30 4.86
CA GLY A 162 -19.62 5.41 5.78
C GLY A 162 -20.94 5.32 6.56
N ASP A 163 -21.63 6.45 6.73
CA ASP A 163 -22.84 6.56 7.53
C ASP A 163 -23.97 5.59 7.09
N GLU A 164 -24.04 5.25 5.80
CA GLU A 164 -25.03 4.30 5.29
C GLU A 164 -24.73 2.87 5.74
N PHE A 165 -23.47 2.44 5.62
CA PHE A 165 -23.01 1.17 6.18
C PHE A 165 -23.25 1.11 7.69
N GLU A 166 -22.95 2.18 8.42
CA GLU A 166 -23.15 2.23 9.87
C GLU A 166 -24.60 2.02 10.29
N LYS A 167 -25.53 2.69 9.62
CA LYS A 167 -26.97 2.54 9.86
C LYS A 167 -27.44 1.12 9.54
N ALA A 168 -27.03 0.57 8.40
CA ALA A 168 -27.40 -0.79 7.99
C ALA A 168 -26.84 -1.85 8.96
N TYR A 169 -25.57 -1.70 9.33
CA TYR A 169 -24.87 -2.59 10.24
C TYR A 169 -25.51 -2.59 11.64
N THR A 170 -25.72 -1.40 12.23
CA THR A 170 -26.33 -1.29 13.58
C THR A 170 -27.79 -1.76 13.61
N LYS A 171 -28.54 -1.55 12.52
CA LYS A 171 -29.88 -2.14 12.35
C LYS A 171 -29.82 -3.67 12.35
N ALA A 172 -28.92 -4.27 11.58
CA ALA A 172 -28.75 -5.72 11.52
C ALA A 172 -28.30 -6.31 12.87
N GLU A 173 -27.48 -5.59 13.65
CA GLU A 173 -27.14 -5.96 15.02
C GLU A 173 -28.38 -6.00 15.92
N THR A 174 -29.23 -4.96 15.84
CA THR A 174 -30.46 -4.84 16.65
C THR A 174 -31.49 -5.91 16.30
N GLU A 175 -31.55 -6.29 15.02
CA GLU A 175 -32.43 -7.36 14.52
C GLU A 175 -31.88 -8.77 14.80
N GLY A 176 -30.68 -8.90 15.37
CA GLY A 176 -30.07 -10.18 15.72
C GLY A 176 -29.65 -11.02 14.51
N LEU A 177 -29.31 -10.38 13.39
CA LEU A 177 -28.98 -11.06 12.13
C LEU A 177 -27.53 -11.59 12.05
N TYR A 178 -26.73 -11.35 13.09
CA TYR A 178 -25.33 -11.79 13.14
C TYR A 178 -25.21 -13.29 13.45
N THR A 179 -24.14 -13.90 12.95
CA THR A 179 -23.76 -15.28 13.25
C THR A 179 -23.05 -15.37 14.60
N LYS A 180 -22.20 -14.37 14.92
CA LYS A 180 -21.39 -14.32 16.14
C LYS A 180 -21.07 -12.87 16.50
N GLN A 181 -20.83 -12.58 17.77
CA GLN A 181 -20.21 -11.33 18.21
C GLN A 181 -18.86 -11.60 18.89
N VAL A 182 -17.90 -10.71 18.65
CA VAL A 182 -16.55 -10.73 19.23
C VAL A 182 -16.22 -9.34 19.79
N LYS A 183 -15.25 -9.24 20.69
CA LYS A 183 -14.68 -7.94 21.05
C LYS A 183 -13.90 -7.39 19.85
N ALA A 184 -14.14 -6.13 19.49
CA ALA A 184 -13.45 -5.51 18.35
C ALA A 184 -11.93 -5.48 18.54
N ARG A 185 -11.47 -5.21 19.78
CA ARG A 185 -10.05 -5.24 20.14
C ARG A 185 -9.41 -6.61 19.96
N ASP A 186 -10.13 -7.69 20.25
CA ASP A 186 -9.61 -9.06 20.08
C ASP A 186 -9.38 -9.38 18.60
N LEU A 187 -10.37 -9.04 17.75
CA LEU A 187 -10.23 -9.22 16.30
C LEU A 187 -9.08 -8.35 15.76
N TYR A 188 -8.98 -7.10 16.20
CA TYR A 188 -7.88 -6.21 15.79
C TYR A 188 -6.52 -6.72 16.25
N ALA A 189 -6.40 -7.26 17.46
CA ALA A 189 -5.17 -7.87 17.96
C ALA A 189 -4.78 -9.11 17.12
N LYS A 190 -5.76 -9.91 16.67
CA LYS A 190 -5.52 -11.01 15.71
C LYS A 190 -4.99 -10.48 14.36
N MET A 191 -5.60 -9.41 13.81
CA MET A 191 -5.11 -8.78 12.58
C MET A 191 -3.65 -8.30 12.72
N MET A 192 -3.31 -7.64 13.82
CA MET A 192 -1.93 -7.20 14.10
C MET A 192 -0.96 -8.38 14.24
N ARG A 193 -1.40 -9.47 14.88
CA ARG A 193 -0.61 -10.71 15.01
C ARG A 193 -0.32 -11.32 13.65
N THR A 194 -1.34 -11.50 12.80
CA THR A 194 -1.19 -12.02 11.43
C THR A 194 -0.18 -11.16 10.65
N LEU A 195 -0.29 -9.84 10.75
CA LEU A 195 0.61 -8.92 10.07
C LEU A 195 2.06 -9.01 10.58
N ALA A 196 2.26 -9.11 11.89
CA ALA A 196 3.58 -9.29 12.50
C ALA A 196 4.24 -10.62 12.13
N GLN A 197 3.46 -11.71 12.06
CA GLN A 197 3.99 -13.06 11.87
C GLN A 197 4.20 -13.42 10.40
N THR A 198 3.33 -12.92 9.52
CA THR A 198 3.27 -13.37 8.12
C THR A 198 3.55 -12.25 7.12
N GLY A 199 3.52 -10.98 7.54
CA GLY A 199 3.56 -9.83 6.65
C GLY A 199 2.31 -9.67 5.76
N ASN A 200 1.24 -10.44 6.02
CA ASN A 200 -0.04 -10.40 5.31
C ASN A 200 -1.17 -9.94 6.26
N GLY A 201 -2.37 -9.72 5.73
CA GLY A 201 -3.44 -9.05 6.47
C GLY A 201 -3.26 -7.54 6.45
N TRP A 202 -2.90 -6.98 5.28
CA TRP A 202 -2.65 -5.54 5.12
C TRP A 202 -3.86 -4.71 5.54
N MET A 203 -3.60 -3.49 6.02
CA MET A 203 -4.64 -2.58 6.49
C MET A 203 -5.04 -1.62 5.37
N THR A 204 -6.27 -1.73 4.91
CA THR A 204 -6.84 -0.84 3.89
C THR A 204 -8.20 -0.34 4.35
N PHE A 205 -8.49 0.95 4.15
CA PHE A 205 -9.60 1.65 4.79
C PHE A 205 -10.70 1.94 3.76
N LYS A 206 -11.81 1.19 3.85
CA LYS A 206 -12.97 1.23 2.96
C LYS A 206 -13.54 2.62 2.83
N ASP A 207 -13.79 3.25 3.97
CA ASP A 207 -14.53 4.52 4.01
C ASP A 207 -13.68 5.67 3.51
N ALA A 208 -12.40 5.75 3.90
CA ALA A 208 -11.48 6.74 3.35
C ALA A 208 -11.31 6.58 1.83
N SER A 209 -11.23 5.34 1.35
CA SER A 209 -11.10 5.01 -0.08
C SER A 209 -12.33 5.45 -0.88
N ASN A 210 -13.53 5.17 -0.37
CA ASN A 210 -14.78 5.54 -1.05
C ASN A 210 -15.13 7.02 -0.90
N LYS A 211 -15.00 7.62 0.29
CA LYS A 211 -15.33 9.04 0.54
C LYS A 211 -14.42 9.99 -0.27
N LYS A 212 -13.18 9.57 -0.56
CA LYS A 212 -12.14 10.39 -1.19
C LYS A 212 -11.73 9.89 -2.58
N SER A 213 -12.66 9.27 -3.31
CA SER A 213 -12.46 8.88 -4.71
C SER A 213 -13.28 9.76 -5.64
N ASN A 214 -12.71 10.09 -6.80
CA ASN A 214 -13.40 10.84 -7.83
C ASN A 214 -14.57 10.06 -8.46
N GLN A 215 -14.52 8.72 -8.45
CA GLN A 215 -15.48 7.85 -9.14
C GLN A 215 -16.77 7.59 -8.33
N THR A 216 -16.77 7.87 -7.03
CA THR A 216 -17.83 7.51 -6.07
C THR A 216 -18.76 8.70 -5.77
N ALA A 217 -19.03 9.55 -6.76
CA ALA A 217 -20.02 10.63 -6.60
C ALA A 217 -21.46 10.10 -6.67
N ARG A 218 -21.64 8.96 -7.36
CA ARG A 218 -22.91 8.24 -7.48
C ARG A 218 -22.95 7.05 -6.51
N PRO A 219 -24.10 6.76 -5.87
CA PRO A 219 -24.22 5.68 -4.90
C PRO A 219 -23.98 4.28 -5.49
N GLU A 220 -24.28 4.08 -6.78
CA GLU A 220 -24.02 2.82 -7.49
C GLU A 220 -22.54 2.56 -7.79
N ASN A 221 -21.69 3.59 -7.69
CA ASN A 221 -20.27 3.49 -7.97
C ASN A 221 -19.51 3.29 -6.64
N VAL A 222 -19.22 2.03 -6.31
CA VAL A 222 -18.57 1.62 -5.06
C VAL A 222 -17.24 0.94 -5.32
N ILE A 223 -16.28 1.20 -4.43
CA ILE A 223 -14.96 0.58 -4.46
C ILE A 223 -14.92 -0.51 -3.40
N HIS A 224 -14.78 -1.75 -3.86
CA HIS A 224 -14.85 -2.94 -3.02
C HIS A 224 -13.48 -3.42 -2.53
N LEU A 225 -12.38 -2.93 -3.11
CA LEU A 225 -11.04 -3.42 -2.83
C LEU A 225 -9.97 -2.45 -3.33
N SER A 226 -8.72 -2.78 -3.02
CA SER A 226 -7.56 -2.28 -3.75
C SER A 226 -6.90 -3.38 -4.59
N ASN A 227 -5.81 -3.08 -5.28
CA ASN A 227 -5.06 -4.03 -6.09
C ASN A 227 -4.05 -4.84 -5.26
N LEU A 228 -3.22 -5.65 -5.94
CA LEU A 228 -2.13 -6.41 -5.32
C LEU A 228 -1.16 -5.56 -4.46
N CYS A 229 -0.93 -4.30 -4.83
CA CYS A 229 0.06 -3.44 -4.18
C CYS A 229 -0.56 -2.30 -3.35
N THR A 230 -1.88 -2.32 -3.16
CA THR A 230 -2.66 -1.40 -2.32
C THR A 230 -2.69 0.08 -2.75
N GLU A 231 -2.18 0.45 -3.92
CA GLU A 231 -2.18 1.85 -4.41
C GLU A 231 -3.38 2.22 -5.28
N ILE A 232 -4.09 1.23 -5.84
CA ILE A 232 -5.18 1.44 -6.81
C ILE A 232 -6.53 1.31 -6.13
N ILE A 233 -7.38 2.32 -6.33
CA ILE A 233 -8.67 2.46 -5.66
C ILE A 233 -9.67 2.86 -6.72
N GLU A 234 -10.18 1.85 -7.44
CA GLU A 234 -11.03 2.00 -8.61
C GLU A 234 -12.35 1.24 -8.41
N VAL A 235 -13.44 1.78 -8.97
CA VAL A 235 -14.77 1.15 -8.94
C VAL A 235 -14.72 -0.18 -9.69
N THR A 236 -15.33 -1.19 -9.09
CA THR A 236 -15.45 -2.54 -9.66
C THR A 236 -16.88 -3.04 -9.53
N SER A 237 -17.27 -3.90 -10.47
CA SER A 237 -18.56 -4.60 -10.44
C SER A 237 -18.42 -5.95 -11.13
N ASP A 238 -19.50 -6.72 -11.23
CA ASP A 238 -19.46 -7.97 -11.99
C ASP A 238 -19.20 -7.75 -13.50
N GLY A 239 -19.58 -6.58 -14.03
CA GLY A 239 -19.32 -6.19 -15.42
C GLY A 239 -18.02 -5.41 -15.65
N GLU A 240 -17.39 -4.89 -14.59
CA GLU A 240 -16.23 -4.00 -14.68
C GLU A 240 -15.08 -4.51 -13.82
N THR A 241 -14.02 -4.96 -14.48
CA THR A 241 -12.73 -5.28 -13.85
C THR A 241 -11.79 -4.11 -14.09
N ALA A 242 -11.41 -3.42 -13.02
CA ALA A 242 -10.54 -2.25 -13.10
C ALA A 242 -9.13 -2.61 -13.58
N VAL A 243 -8.49 -1.68 -14.29
CA VAL A 243 -7.20 -1.87 -14.95
C VAL A 243 -6.32 -0.69 -14.66
N CYS A 244 -5.14 -0.99 -14.10
CA CYS A 244 -4.20 0.05 -13.77
C CYS A 244 -3.13 0.24 -14.86
N ASN A 245 -3.07 1.46 -15.41
CA ASN A 245 -2.10 1.88 -16.42
C ASN A 245 -1.02 2.75 -15.74
N LEU A 246 0.12 2.15 -15.40
CA LEU A 246 1.13 2.73 -14.51
C LEU A 246 2.31 3.39 -15.21
N GLY A 247 2.75 4.51 -14.64
CA GLY A 247 4.06 5.13 -14.91
C GLY A 247 4.61 5.78 -13.64
N SER A 248 5.90 6.09 -13.58
CA SER A 248 6.48 6.77 -12.42
C SER A 248 7.48 7.84 -12.82
N ILE A 249 7.39 9.00 -12.17
CA ILE A 249 8.34 10.09 -12.29
C ILE A 249 9.57 9.82 -11.42
N ASN A 250 10.77 9.99 -11.96
CA ASN A 250 12.01 9.92 -11.18
C ASN A 250 12.34 11.28 -10.56
N ALA A 251 11.97 11.49 -9.30
CA ALA A 251 12.14 12.76 -8.57
C ALA A 251 13.61 13.21 -8.53
N ALA A 252 14.55 12.26 -8.50
CA ALA A 252 15.99 12.55 -8.45
C ALA A 252 16.52 13.36 -9.64
N ARG A 253 15.76 13.47 -10.74
CA ARG A 253 16.16 14.14 -11.99
C ARG A 253 15.73 15.60 -12.09
N TYR A 254 15.14 16.14 -11.03
CA TYR A 254 14.62 17.50 -10.96
C TYR A 254 15.38 18.38 -9.97
N ILE A 255 16.61 18.03 -9.59
CA ILE A 255 17.49 18.93 -8.83
C ILE A 255 18.36 19.73 -9.80
N LYS A 256 18.37 21.05 -9.64
CA LYS A 256 19.21 21.98 -10.41
C LYS A 256 19.60 23.12 -9.47
N ASP A 257 20.90 23.44 -9.44
CA ASP A 257 21.44 24.55 -8.63
C ASP A 257 21.00 24.47 -7.15
N ASP A 258 21.03 23.26 -6.58
CA ASP A 258 20.60 22.93 -5.20
C ASP A 258 19.12 23.26 -4.89
N GLU A 259 18.28 23.40 -5.91
CA GLU A 259 16.83 23.61 -5.80
C GLU A 259 16.05 22.57 -6.61
N PHE A 260 14.76 22.44 -6.28
CA PHE A 260 13.85 21.55 -7.01
C PHE A 260 13.20 22.26 -8.21
N ASP A 261 13.44 21.75 -9.42
CA ASP A 261 12.94 22.27 -10.70
C ASP A 261 11.50 21.83 -10.96
N PHE A 262 10.55 22.55 -10.38
CA PHE A 262 9.12 22.32 -10.54
C PHE A 262 8.62 22.54 -11.98
N ASP A 263 9.27 23.42 -12.75
CA ASP A 263 8.91 23.66 -14.15
C ASP A 263 9.19 22.43 -15.02
N LYS A 264 10.36 21.82 -14.86
CA LYS A 264 10.71 20.58 -15.55
C LYS A 264 9.84 19.42 -15.08
N LEU A 265 9.51 19.35 -13.79
CA LEU A 265 8.56 18.36 -13.26
C LEU A 265 7.21 18.48 -13.99
N ARG A 266 6.58 19.66 -14.00
CA ARG A 266 5.29 19.89 -14.66
C ARG A 266 5.30 19.49 -16.14
N ARG A 267 6.35 19.87 -16.88
CA ARG A 267 6.49 19.49 -18.32
C ARG A 267 6.51 17.97 -18.51
N ASN A 268 7.28 17.26 -17.69
CA ASN A 268 7.42 15.81 -17.81
C ASN A 268 6.18 15.05 -17.33
N VAL A 269 5.50 15.54 -16.30
CA VAL A 269 4.19 15.00 -15.85
C VAL A 269 3.16 15.11 -16.97
N ARG A 270 3.05 16.27 -17.63
CA ARG A 270 2.13 16.45 -18.77
C ARG A 270 2.44 15.48 -19.92
N LEU A 271 3.72 15.17 -20.18
CA LEU A 271 4.11 14.17 -21.16
C LEU A 271 3.73 12.75 -20.73
N ALA A 272 4.00 12.39 -19.48
CA ALA A 272 3.69 11.07 -18.93
C ALA A 272 2.19 10.77 -18.98
N VAL A 273 1.32 11.74 -18.63
CA VAL A 273 -0.14 11.60 -18.71
C VAL A 273 -0.59 11.30 -20.14
N ARG A 274 -0.02 11.97 -21.15
CA ARG A 274 -0.34 11.68 -22.56
C ARG A 274 0.09 10.29 -22.98
N GLN A 275 1.23 9.81 -22.49
CA GLN A 275 1.70 8.44 -22.77
C GLN A 275 0.80 7.41 -22.11
N LEU A 276 0.40 7.61 -20.85
CA LEU A 276 -0.50 6.72 -20.13
C LEU A 276 -1.91 6.70 -20.72
N ASP A 277 -2.46 7.85 -21.15
CA ASP A 277 -3.74 7.89 -21.90
C ASP A 277 -3.64 7.08 -23.20
N ARG A 278 -2.47 7.07 -23.84
CA ARG A 278 -2.25 6.30 -25.07
C ARG A 278 -2.14 4.80 -24.82
N VAL A 279 -1.59 4.40 -23.67
CA VAL A 279 -1.51 2.99 -23.25
C VAL A 279 -2.91 2.36 -23.24
N ILE A 280 -3.93 3.08 -22.77
CA ILE A 280 -5.32 2.58 -22.74
C ILE A 280 -5.79 2.15 -24.13
N ASP A 281 -5.50 2.95 -25.17
CA ASP A 281 -5.99 2.66 -26.52
C ASP A 281 -5.23 1.50 -27.19
N LEU A 282 -3.97 1.27 -26.80
CA LEU A 282 -3.09 0.25 -27.39
C LEU A 282 -3.14 -1.09 -26.65
N ASN A 283 -3.54 -1.08 -25.38
CA ASN A 283 -3.43 -2.24 -24.51
C ASN A 283 -4.28 -3.42 -25.02
N TYR A 284 -3.67 -4.60 -25.05
CA TYR A 284 -4.39 -5.86 -25.22
C TYR A 284 -5.12 -6.24 -23.93
N TYR A 285 -6.43 -6.45 -24.02
CA TYR A 285 -7.28 -6.84 -22.90
C TYR A 285 -7.58 -8.34 -22.96
N ALA A 286 -7.14 -9.09 -21.96
CA ALA A 286 -7.30 -10.55 -21.93
C ALA A 286 -8.74 -11.00 -21.62
N ILE A 287 -9.54 -10.16 -20.95
CA ILE A 287 -10.95 -10.42 -20.64
C ILE A 287 -11.83 -9.19 -20.99
N PRO A 288 -13.08 -9.37 -21.42
CA PRO A 288 -13.93 -8.27 -21.87
C PRO A 288 -14.20 -7.18 -20.82
N SER A 289 -14.43 -7.56 -19.55
CA SER A 289 -14.72 -6.63 -18.45
C SER A 289 -13.62 -5.60 -18.21
N THR A 290 -12.37 -5.94 -18.51
CA THR A 290 -11.22 -5.01 -18.43
C THR A 290 -11.24 -3.95 -19.52
N ALA A 291 -11.67 -4.31 -20.74
CA ALA A 291 -11.83 -3.35 -21.84
C ALA A 291 -12.99 -2.39 -21.56
N VAL A 292 -14.09 -2.90 -20.99
CA VAL A 292 -15.26 -2.09 -20.60
C VAL A 292 -14.86 -1.04 -19.56
N SER A 293 -14.26 -1.46 -18.44
CA SER A 293 -13.88 -0.54 -17.35
C SER A 293 -12.89 0.51 -17.84
N ASN A 294 -11.81 0.11 -18.51
CA ASN A 294 -10.77 1.03 -18.95
C ASN A 294 -11.25 1.97 -20.08
N GLY A 295 -12.20 1.53 -20.91
CA GLY A 295 -12.87 2.39 -21.90
C GLY A 295 -13.80 3.44 -21.28
N ARG A 296 -14.52 3.09 -20.21
CA ARG A 296 -15.46 3.97 -19.49
C ARG A 296 -14.76 5.02 -18.62
N TRP A 297 -13.77 4.60 -17.83
CA TRP A 297 -13.14 5.43 -16.79
C TRP A 297 -11.79 6.01 -17.20
N ARG A 298 -11.08 5.33 -18.12
CA ARG A 298 -9.77 5.73 -18.64
C ARG A 298 -8.75 6.04 -17.53
N ASN A 299 -8.69 5.17 -16.52
CA ASN A 299 -7.85 5.37 -15.33
C ASN A 299 -6.37 5.30 -15.68
N ILE A 300 -5.56 6.14 -15.07
CA ILE A 300 -4.10 6.03 -15.09
C ILE A 300 -3.56 6.15 -13.67
N GLY A 301 -2.37 5.62 -13.44
CA GLY A 301 -1.66 5.73 -12.17
C GLY A 301 -0.24 6.25 -12.40
N LEU A 302 -0.07 7.56 -12.30
CA LEU A 302 1.24 8.21 -12.31
C LEU A 302 1.76 8.29 -10.87
N GLY A 303 2.81 7.53 -10.60
CA GLY A 303 3.50 7.51 -9.31
C GLY A 303 4.79 8.31 -9.31
N LEU A 304 5.53 8.15 -8.22
CA LEU A 304 6.81 8.80 -7.95
C LEU A 304 7.84 7.75 -7.52
N MET A 305 9.10 7.95 -7.88
CA MET A 305 10.25 7.21 -7.34
C MET A 305 11.41 8.16 -7.07
N GLY A 306 12.34 7.74 -6.22
CA GLY A 306 13.54 8.50 -5.89
C GLY A 306 13.29 9.71 -5.00
N LEU A 307 12.28 9.66 -4.13
CA LEU A 307 12.04 10.75 -3.15
C LEU A 307 13.22 10.88 -2.18
N GLN A 308 13.75 9.75 -1.68
CA GLN A 308 14.93 9.76 -0.83
C GLN A 308 16.18 10.35 -1.53
N ASP A 309 16.33 10.15 -2.85
CA ASP A 309 17.42 10.76 -3.63
C ASP A 309 17.32 12.30 -3.64
N VAL A 310 16.10 12.85 -3.66
CA VAL A 310 15.89 14.30 -3.57
C VAL A 310 16.39 14.81 -2.23
N PHE A 311 15.99 14.16 -1.13
CA PHE A 311 16.41 14.55 0.20
C PHE A 311 17.92 14.41 0.41
N PHE A 312 18.56 13.38 -0.17
CA PHE A 312 20.02 13.27 -0.13
C PHE A 312 20.71 14.39 -0.91
N GLN A 313 20.21 14.75 -2.10
CA GLN A 313 20.80 15.83 -2.90
C GLN A 313 20.64 17.20 -2.24
N LEU A 314 19.52 17.44 -1.57
CA LEU A 314 19.23 18.69 -0.85
C LEU A 314 19.68 18.67 0.61
N ARG A 315 20.34 17.60 1.06
CA ARG A 315 20.83 17.41 2.43
C ARG A 315 19.74 17.58 3.50
N MET A 316 18.56 17.04 3.24
CA MET A 316 17.40 17.05 4.15
C MET A 316 17.28 15.71 4.88
N ALA A 317 17.02 15.74 6.19
CA ALA A 317 16.59 14.55 6.92
C ALA A 317 15.18 14.17 6.49
N PHE A 318 14.91 12.87 6.34
CA PHE A 318 13.65 12.39 5.76
C PHE A 318 12.40 12.86 6.53
N ASP A 319 12.51 12.98 7.86
CA ASP A 319 11.46 13.40 8.79
C ASP A 319 11.58 14.88 9.23
N SER A 320 12.39 15.68 8.52
CA SER A 320 12.40 17.14 8.72
C SER A 320 11.14 17.80 8.16
N ASP A 321 10.77 18.95 8.72
CA ASP A 321 9.61 19.71 8.25
C ASP A 321 9.82 20.18 6.80
N GLU A 322 11.05 20.57 6.43
CA GLU A 322 11.39 20.98 5.07
C GLU A 322 11.23 19.83 4.06
N ALA A 323 11.63 18.61 4.43
CA ALA A 323 11.43 17.42 3.59
C ALA A 323 9.95 17.10 3.42
N ARG A 324 9.16 17.26 4.48
CA ARG A 324 7.72 17.03 4.50
C ARG A 324 6.99 18.04 3.60
N GLU A 325 7.28 19.32 3.74
CA GLU A 325 6.75 20.40 2.90
C GLU A 325 7.11 20.20 1.44
N LEU A 326 8.39 19.92 1.14
CA LEU A 326 8.83 19.67 -0.23
C LEU A 326 8.14 18.45 -0.84
N SER A 327 8.01 17.35 -0.08
CA SER A 327 7.28 16.16 -0.52
C SER A 327 5.82 16.47 -0.87
N ALA A 328 5.12 17.23 -0.02
CA ALA A 328 3.75 17.67 -0.29
C ALA A 328 3.69 18.55 -1.55
N LYS A 329 4.62 19.49 -1.70
CA LYS A 329 4.67 20.40 -2.86
C LYS A 329 4.95 19.67 -4.18
N ILE A 330 5.87 18.70 -4.18
CA ILE A 330 6.13 17.84 -5.34
C ILE A 330 4.84 17.14 -5.76
N GLN A 331 4.10 16.58 -4.80
CA GLN A 331 2.87 15.85 -5.10
C GLN A 331 1.73 16.77 -5.57
N GLU A 332 1.60 17.96 -4.99
CA GLU A 332 0.67 19.00 -5.44
C GLU A 332 0.91 19.34 -6.92
N GLU A 333 2.17 19.59 -7.31
CA GLU A 333 2.54 19.96 -8.67
C GLU A 333 2.35 18.81 -9.67
N ILE A 334 2.58 17.56 -9.24
CA ILE A 334 2.25 16.36 -10.04
C ILE A 334 0.74 16.27 -10.28
N TYR A 335 -0.08 16.47 -9.26
CA TYR A 335 -1.54 16.39 -9.39
C TYR A 335 -2.08 17.50 -10.29
N PHE A 336 -1.64 18.75 -10.06
CA PHE A 336 -2.02 19.89 -10.88
C PHE A 336 -1.71 19.66 -12.36
N ALA A 337 -0.44 19.30 -12.67
CA ALA A 337 0.01 19.11 -14.04
C ALA A 337 -0.70 17.91 -14.71
N SER A 338 -1.10 16.91 -13.94
CA SER A 338 -1.86 15.75 -14.45
C SER A 338 -3.29 16.12 -14.84
N LEU A 339 -4.00 16.82 -13.96
CA LEU A 339 -5.34 17.35 -14.24
C LEU A 339 -5.33 18.31 -15.44
N ASP A 340 -4.35 19.21 -15.47
CA ASP A 340 -4.16 20.17 -16.56
C ASP A 340 -3.91 19.47 -17.91
N ALA A 341 -3.07 18.44 -17.94
CA ALA A 341 -2.86 17.62 -19.15
C ALA A 341 -4.10 16.83 -19.55
N SER A 342 -4.84 16.28 -18.59
CA SER A 342 -6.05 15.51 -18.84
C SER A 342 -7.19 16.39 -19.36
N ALA A 343 -7.32 17.63 -18.86
CA ALA A 343 -8.25 18.62 -19.38
C ALA A 343 -7.90 19.06 -20.82
N ASP A 344 -6.60 19.22 -21.13
CA ASP A 344 -6.17 19.49 -22.51
C ASP A 344 -6.49 18.33 -23.45
N LEU A 345 -6.29 17.08 -23.00
CA LEU A 345 -6.68 15.90 -23.76
C LEU A 345 -8.19 15.84 -23.95
N ALA A 346 -8.99 16.18 -22.94
CA ALA A 346 -10.45 16.20 -23.02
C ALA A 346 -10.96 17.24 -24.02
N LYS A 347 -10.32 18.41 -24.08
CA LYS A 347 -10.63 19.44 -25.08
C LYS A 347 -10.44 18.95 -26.52
N VAL A 348 -9.46 18.08 -26.77
CA VAL A 348 -9.13 17.57 -28.11
C VAL A 348 -9.87 16.28 -28.45
N LYS A 349 -9.98 15.35 -27.50
CA LYS A 349 -10.48 13.98 -27.71
C LYS A 349 -11.85 13.71 -27.07
N GLY A 350 -12.42 14.69 -26.37
CA GLY A 350 -13.56 14.51 -25.48
C GLY A 350 -13.17 13.95 -24.10
N ALA A 351 -13.97 14.30 -23.09
CA ALA A 351 -13.86 13.73 -21.75
C ALA A 351 -14.09 12.20 -21.76
N HIS A 352 -13.66 11.51 -20.70
CA HIS A 352 -14.02 10.09 -20.54
C HIS A 352 -15.54 9.93 -20.40
N PRO A 353 -16.13 8.79 -20.85
CA PRO A 353 -17.58 8.59 -20.84
C PRO A 353 -18.25 8.81 -19.48
N ALA A 354 -17.63 8.37 -18.39
CA ALA A 354 -18.18 8.49 -17.04
C ALA A 354 -17.94 9.86 -16.36
N PHE A 355 -17.42 10.88 -17.06
CA PHE A 355 -17.09 12.17 -16.42
C PHE A 355 -18.27 12.81 -15.66
N PRO A 356 -19.52 12.84 -16.18
CA PRO A 356 -20.68 13.40 -15.46
C PRO A 356 -21.06 12.66 -14.16
N GLU A 357 -20.46 11.51 -13.90
CA GLU A 357 -20.64 10.69 -12.70
C GLU A 357 -19.57 10.95 -11.64
N THR A 358 -18.63 11.86 -11.90
CA THR A 358 -17.46 12.09 -11.05
C THR A 358 -17.61 13.32 -10.16
N ARG A 359 -16.88 13.33 -9.04
CA ARG A 359 -16.79 14.50 -8.14
C ARG A 359 -16.15 15.71 -8.84
N ALA A 360 -15.22 15.47 -9.75
CA ALA A 360 -14.58 16.51 -10.56
C ALA A 360 -15.58 17.24 -11.47
N ALA A 361 -16.63 16.56 -11.95
CA ALA A 361 -17.72 17.22 -12.69
C ALA A 361 -18.57 18.15 -11.80
N GLU A 362 -18.67 17.86 -10.50
CA GLU A 362 -19.24 18.77 -9.49
C GLU A 362 -18.24 19.86 -9.07
N GLY A 363 -17.04 19.85 -9.64
CA GLY A 363 -15.96 20.75 -9.32
C GLY A 363 -15.21 20.41 -8.03
N LYS A 364 -15.38 19.24 -7.43
CA LYS A 364 -14.61 18.80 -6.24
C LYS A 364 -13.36 18.06 -6.68
N LEU A 365 -12.18 18.53 -6.26
CA LEU A 365 -10.89 17.90 -6.51
C LEU A 365 -10.40 17.16 -5.26
N GLN A 366 -9.29 16.43 -5.39
CA GLN A 366 -8.84 15.52 -4.33
C GLN A 366 -8.63 16.23 -2.99
N PHE A 367 -7.95 17.37 -2.95
CA PHE A 367 -7.67 18.10 -1.71
C PHE A 367 -8.95 18.59 -1.02
N ASP A 368 -10.02 18.88 -1.78
CA ASP A 368 -11.33 19.24 -1.21
C ASP A 368 -11.89 18.06 -0.38
N LEU A 369 -11.67 16.81 -0.83
CA LEU A 369 -12.10 15.59 -0.14
C LEU A 369 -11.27 15.29 1.12
N TRP A 370 -10.15 15.98 1.30
CA TRP A 370 -9.32 15.95 2.50
C TRP A 370 -9.48 17.19 3.38
N GLY A 371 -10.28 18.18 2.96
CA GLY A 371 -10.41 19.45 3.67
C GLY A 371 -9.14 20.32 3.63
N VAL A 372 -8.29 20.13 2.63
CA VAL A 372 -7.03 20.88 2.44
C VAL A 372 -7.27 22.03 1.48
N VAL A 373 -6.78 23.23 1.82
CA VAL A 373 -6.81 24.41 0.96
C VAL A 373 -5.41 24.67 0.41
N PRO A 374 -5.19 24.54 -0.91
CA PRO A 374 -3.89 24.86 -1.50
C PRO A 374 -3.54 26.35 -1.40
N GLU A 375 -2.24 26.65 -1.29
CA GLU A 375 -1.74 28.03 -1.17
C GLU A 375 -2.15 28.92 -2.36
N ASP A 376 -2.00 28.41 -3.59
CA ASP A 376 -2.36 29.13 -4.82
C ASP A 376 -3.78 28.79 -5.27
N SER A 377 -4.76 29.22 -4.48
CA SER A 377 -6.18 28.94 -4.74
C SER A 377 -6.65 29.47 -6.10
N ALA A 378 -6.14 30.62 -6.56
CA ALA A 378 -6.54 31.23 -7.83
C ALA A 378 -6.16 30.36 -9.05
N ARG A 379 -4.97 29.73 -9.02
CA ARG A 379 -4.54 28.80 -10.07
C ARG A 379 -5.40 27.54 -10.10
N TRP A 380 -5.80 27.03 -8.93
CA TRP A 380 -6.69 25.88 -8.81
C TRP A 380 -8.11 26.19 -9.28
N ASP A 381 -8.64 27.37 -8.99
CA ASP A 381 -9.94 27.83 -9.49
C ASP A 381 -9.96 27.95 -11.02
N ALA A 382 -8.89 28.51 -11.60
CA ALA A 382 -8.75 28.57 -13.06
C ALA A 382 -8.72 27.18 -13.71
N LEU A 383 -8.08 26.19 -13.07
CA LEU A 383 -8.10 24.80 -13.52
C LEU A 383 -9.48 24.16 -13.34
N ARG A 384 -10.17 24.41 -12.22
CA ARG A 384 -11.53 23.91 -11.96
C ARG A 384 -12.51 24.37 -13.04
N GLU A 385 -12.43 25.64 -13.46
CA GLU A 385 -13.27 26.17 -14.54
C GLU A 385 -12.96 25.53 -15.90
N ARG A 386 -11.69 25.23 -16.19
CA ARG A 386 -11.31 24.47 -17.38
C ARG A 386 -11.86 23.03 -17.35
N ILE A 387 -11.80 22.37 -16.20
CA ILE A 387 -12.33 21.02 -15.99
C ILE A 387 -13.85 21.03 -16.17
N LYS A 388 -14.59 21.98 -15.60
CA LYS A 388 -16.04 22.10 -15.83
C LYS A 388 -16.39 22.32 -17.30
N LYS A 389 -15.59 23.12 -18.01
CA LYS A 389 -15.83 23.46 -19.42
C LYS A 389 -15.52 22.33 -20.39
N HIS A 390 -14.45 21.57 -20.16
CA HIS A 390 -13.92 20.60 -21.13
C HIS A 390 -14.00 19.14 -20.64
N GLY A 391 -14.22 18.93 -19.36
CA GLY A 391 -14.09 17.65 -18.69
C GLY A 391 -12.65 17.20 -18.50
N LEU A 392 -12.49 15.96 -18.03
CA LEU A 392 -11.20 15.27 -17.91
C LEU A 392 -11.18 14.06 -18.85
N ARG A 393 -10.00 13.74 -19.39
CA ARG A 393 -9.81 12.56 -20.23
C ARG A 393 -9.65 11.28 -19.41
N ASN A 394 -9.24 11.40 -18.15
CA ASN A 394 -8.94 10.31 -17.24
C ASN A 394 -9.67 10.56 -15.92
N SER A 395 -10.35 9.55 -15.37
CA SER A 395 -11.12 9.75 -14.14
C SER A 395 -10.26 9.76 -12.88
N LEU A 396 -9.15 9.02 -12.89
CA LEU A 396 -8.13 8.98 -11.84
C LEU A 396 -6.76 9.03 -12.50
N MET A 397 -5.79 9.67 -11.85
CA MET A 397 -4.48 9.94 -12.46
C MET A 397 -3.28 9.57 -11.62
N ILE A 398 -3.37 9.62 -10.29
CA ILE A 398 -2.22 9.56 -9.39
C ILE A 398 -2.34 8.32 -8.51
N ALA A 399 -1.37 7.43 -8.64
CA ALA A 399 -1.21 6.27 -7.78
C ALA A 399 0.27 5.96 -7.61
N ILE A 400 0.75 5.89 -6.37
CA ILE A 400 2.17 5.66 -6.08
C ILE A 400 2.38 4.16 -5.84
N ALA A 401 2.67 3.44 -6.92
CA ALA A 401 2.96 2.01 -6.91
C ALA A 401 4.41 1.71 -6.50
N PRO A 402 4.73 0.47 -6.08
CA PRO A 402 6.11 0.08 -5.80
C PRO A 402 6.94 0.08 -7.08
N THR A 403 8.15 0.62 -7.01
CA THR A 403 8.98 0.87 -8.20
C THR A 403 10.23 0.01 -8.28
N ALA A 404 10.34 -1.08 -7.51
CA ALA A 404 11.54 -1.92 -7.37
C ALA A 404 12.35 -2.11 -8.67
N THR A 405 11.73 -2.69 -9.71
CA THR A 405 12.44 -2.94 -10.98
C THR A 405 12.84 -1.66 -11.71
N ILE A 406 11.94 -0.67 -11.81
CA ILE A 406 12.19 0.53 -12.62
C ILE A 406 13.14 1.50 -11.93
N ALA A 407 13.13 1.56 -10.59
CA ALA A 407 14.07 2.33 -9.78
C ALA A 407 15.49 1.77 -9.92
N ALA A 408 15.64 0.44 -9.88
CA ALA A 408 16.91 -0.22 -10.16
C ALA A 408 17.45 0.08 -11.57
N ILE A 409 16.57 0.06 -12.60
CA ILE A 409 16.94 0.43 -13.97
C ILE A 409 17.37 1.89 -14.06
N SER A 410 16.64 2.82 -13.42
CA SER A 410 16.94 4.25 -13.47
C SER A 410 18.06 4.69 -12.52
N GLY A 411 18.54 3.79 -11.66
CA GLY A 411 19.54 4.06 -10.64
C GLY A 411 19.08 5.04 -9.57
N SER A 412 17.82 4.93 -9.14
CA SER A 412 17.21 5.72 -8.06
C SER A 412 16.70 4.80 -6.95
N TYR A 413 16.40 5.38 -5.79
CA TYR A 413 15.70 4.68 -4.71
C TYR A 413 14.22 4.46 -5.04
N GLU A 414 13.64 3.49 -4.35
CA GLU A 414 12.28 3.05 -4.61
C GLU A 414 11.26 4.06 -4.07
N CYS A 415 10.22 4.31 -4.87
CA CYS A 415 8.98 4.90 -4.41
C CYS A 415 9.16 6.23 -3.63
N ILE A 416 8.46 6.33 -2.50
CA ILE A 416 8.40 7.47 -1.58
C ILE A 416 8.87 7.11 -0.18
N GLU A 417 9.64 6.04 -0.04
CA GLU A 417 10.04 5.48 1.25
C GLU A 417 11.48 5.86 1.59
N PRO A 418 11.82 5.95 2.89
CA PRO A 418 13.20 6.05 3.30
C PRO A 418 13.98 4.80 2.90
N GLN A 419 15.26 4.96 2.62
CA GLN A 419 16.10 3.83 2.23
C GLN A 419 16.24 2.83 3.39
N VAL A 420 16.07 1.53 3.11
CA VAL A 420 16.11 0.47 4.13
C VAL A 420 17.48 0.31 4.79
N SER A 421 18.56 0.52 4.04
CA SER A 421 19.92 0.50 4.58
C SER A 421 20.90 1.30 3.70
N ASN A 422 21.90 1.95 4.29
CA ASN A 422 23.01 2.52 3.51
C ASN A 422 23.99 1.47 2.98
N LEU A 423 23.76 0.19 3.28
CA LEU A 423 24.54 -0.95 2.80
C LEU A 423 23.62 -1.91 2.05
N PHE A 424 23.93 -2.20 0.80
CA PHE A 424 23.11 -3.11 -0.01
C PHE A 424 23.97 -4.07 -0.83
N LYS A 425 23.46 -5.29 -0.96
CA LYS A 425 24.07 -6.35 -1.74
C LYS A 425 23.64 -6.22 -3.19
N ARG A 426 24.60 -6.23 -4.11
CA ARG A 426 24.36 -6.26 -5.56
C ARG A 426 24.92 -7.56 -6.12
N GLU A 427 24.01 -8.38 -6.64
CA GLU A 427 24.36 -9.64 -7.29
C GLU A 427 24.80 -9.35 -8.73
N THR A 428 25.92 -9.92 -9.14
CA THR A 428 26.45 -9.82 -10.51
C THR A 428 26.89 -11.20 -10.98
N LEU A 429 27.17 -11.36 -12.28
CA LEU A 429 27.70 -12.61 -12.84
C LEU A 429 29.01 -13.05 -12.18
N SER A 430 29.78 -12.11 -11.64
CA SER A 430 31.08 -12.36 -11.00
C SER A 430 30.97 -12.57 -9.48
N GLY A 431 29.75 -12.64 -8.94
CA GLY A 431 29.47 -12.82 -7.52
C GLY A 431 28.79 -11.60 -6.88
N ASP A 432 28.75 -11.63 -5.56
CA ASP A 432 27.99 -10.71 -4.72
C ASP A 432 28.87 -9.57 -4.20
N PHE A 433 28.48 -8.34 -4.50
CA PHE A 433 29.22 -7.16 -4.09
C PHE A 433 28.42 -6.33 -3.10
N VAL A 434 29.03 -6.02 -1.96
CA VAL A 434 28.46 -5.09 -0.99
C VAL A 434 28.75 -3.66 -1.43
N GLN A 435 27.71 -2.86 -1.60
CA GLN A 435 27.77 -1.47 -2.01
C GLN A 435 27.23 -0.56 -0.90
N VAL A 436 27.98 0.49 -0.59
CA VAL A 436 27.52 1.57 0.30
C VAL A 436 26.78 2.62 -0.54
N ASN A 437 25.77 3.25 0.06
CA ASN A 437 25.03 4.38 -0.49
C ASN A 437 25.98 5.41 -1.11
N LYS A 438 25.81 5.67 -2.41
CA LYS A 438 26.71 6.54 -3.18
C LYS A 438 26.66 8.00 -2.72
N TYR A 439 25.51 8.47 -2.22
CA TYR A 439 25.39 9.81 -1.65
C TYR A 439 26.22 9.93 -0.37
N LEU A 440 26.07 8.97 0.55
CA LEU A 440 26.85 8.90 1.79
C LEU A 440 28.36 8.82 1.49
N VAL A 441 28.77 7.98 0.53
CA VAL A 441 30.18 7.88 0.11
C VAL A 441 30.71 9.23 -0.37
N ARG A 442 29.93 10.00 -1.13
CA ARG A 442 30.33 11.32 -1.63
C ARG A 442 30.51 12.31 -0.48
N GLU A 443 29.57 12.34 0.47
CA GLU A 443 29.65 13.18 1.66
C GLU A 443 30.87 12.85 2.50
N LEU A 444 31.07 11.58 2.84
CA LEU A 444 32.23 11.13 3.63
C LEU A 444 33.56 11.41 2.94
N LYS A 445 33.62 11.35 1.60
CA LYS A 445 34.81 11.75 0.85
C LYS A 445 35.07 13.25 0.93
N ALA A 446 34.01 14.07 0.83
CA ALA A 446 34.14 15.53 0.88
C ALA A 446 34.70 16.01 2.22
N ILE A 447 34.36 15.34 3.32
CA ILE A 447 34.87 15.65 4.67
C ILE A 447 36.08 14.81 5.09
N GLY A 448 36.67 14.03 4.19
CA GLY A 448 37.89 13.25 4.46
C GLY A 448 37.71 12.03 5.38
N LEU A 449 36.47 11.61 5.66
CA LEU A 449 36.14 10.47 6.53
C LEU A 449 35.97 9.13 5.78
N TRP A 450 36.05 9.13 4.44
CA TRP A 450 35.96 7.89 3.67
C TRP A 450 37.26 7.07 3.70
N ASN A 451 37.49 6.34 4.80
CA ASN A 451 38.65 5.47 5.02
C ASN A 451 38.23 4.00 5.28
N GLU A 452 39.20 3.08 5.46
CA GLU A 452 38.91 1.65 5.71
C GLU A 452 38.17 1.42 7.05
N ASP A 453 38.49 2.20 8.09
CA ASP A 453 37.87 2.02 9.40
C ASP A 453 36.39 2.41 9.40
N VAL A 454 36.06 3.58 8.87
CA VAL A 454 34.65 4.02 8.71
C VAL A 454 33.88 3.03 7.84
N ARG A 455 34.48 2.54 6.75
CA ARG A 455 33.85 1.49 5.91
C ARG A 455 33.58 0.20 6.68
N ARG A 456 34.51 -0.23 7.54
CA ARG A 456 34.35 -1.42 8.38
C ARG A 456 33.22 -1.21 9.40
N LYS A 457 33.17 -0.05 10.06
CA LYS A 457 32.11 0.31 11.00
C LYS A 457 30.73 0.31 10.34
N ILE A 458 30.58 0.92 9.16
CA ILE A 458 29.32 0.90 8.39
C ILE A 458 28.88 -0.53 8.10
N LYS A 459 29.82 -1.43 7.75
CA LYS A 459 29.51 -2.85 7.50
C LYS A 459 29.08 -3.58 8.77
N LEU A 460 29.78 -3.37 9.89
CA LEU A 460 29.46 -3.97 11.19
C LEU A 460 28.11 -3.50 11.73
N SER A 461 27.73 -2.25 11.43
CA SER A 461 26.43 -1.67 11.76
C SER A 461 25.35 -1.94 10.71
N GLU A 462 25.59 -2.87 9.78
CA GLU A 462 24.65 -3.27 8.71
C GLU A 462 24.09 -2.10 7.88
N GLY A 463 24.90 -1.04 7.70
CA GLY A 463 24.55 0.17 6.98
C GLY A 463 23.89 1.27 7.81
N SER A 464 23.70 1.09 9.12
CA SER A 464 23.48 2.21 10.03
C SER A 464 24.77 3.01 10.22
N ILE A 465 24.64 4.31 10.40
CA ILE A 465 25.76 5.20 10.75
C ILE A 465 25.54 5.93 12.09
N GLN A 466 24.46 5.62 12.82
CA GLN A 466 24.06 6.39 13.99
C GLN A 466 25.07 6.25 15.15
N GLU A 467 25.70 5.08 15.29
CA GLU A 467 26.67 4.78 16.35
C GLU A 467 28.13 5.11 15.96
N ILE A 468 28.37 5.69 14.77
CA ILE A 468 29.71 6.05 14.30
C ILE A 468 29.98 7.52 14.66
N GLU A 469 30.58 7.74 15.85
CA GLU A 469 30.80 9.08 16.42
C GLU A 469 31.65 10.02 15.56
N GLU A 470 32.53 9.46 14.71
CA GLU A 470 33.33 10.28 13.79
C GLU A 470 32.49 10.98 12.73
N ILE A 471 31.27 10.47 12.43
CA ILE A 471 30.38 11.07 11.44
C ILE A 471 29.56 12.18 12.11
N PRO A 472 29.60 13.42 11.58
CA PRO A 472 28.83 14.55 12.07
C PRO A 472 27.33 14.24 12.26
N ALA A 473 26.72 14.83 13.30
CA ALA A 473 25.34 14.54 13.69
C ALA A 473 24.31 14.93 12.61
N ASP A 474 24.56 16.01 11.87
CA ASP A 474 23.77 16.45 10.72
C ASP A 474 23.76 15.39 9.59
N LEU A 475 24.93 14.84 9.25
CA LEU A 475 24.99 13.72 8.29
C LEU A 475 24.31 12.47 8.84
N ARG A 476 24.49 12.14 10.11
CA ARG A 476 23.78 11.01 10.74
C ARG A 476 22.26 11.18 10.65
N ALA A 477 21.74 12.40 10.82
CA ALA A 477 20.32 12.68 10.69
C ALA A 477 19.79 12.50 9.24
N ILE A 478 20.55 12.94 8.23
CA ILE A 478 20.20 12.82 6.80
C ILE A 478 20.16 11.36 6.34
N TYR A 479 21.12 10.55 6.79
CA TYR A 479 21.31 9.17 6.34
C TYR A 479 20.71 8.13 7.29
N ARG A 480 19.70 8.51 8.09
CA ARG A 480 18.89 7.56 8.83
C ARG A 480 18.25 6.54 7.90
N THR A 481 18.30 5.28 8.31
CA THR A 481 17.65 4.18 7.59
C THR A 481 16.15 4.15 7.90
N ALA A 482 15.38 3.38 7.11
CA ALA A 482 13.94 3.19 7.35
C ALA A 482 13.60 2.68 8.78
N TRP A 483 14.56 2.04 9.45
CA TRP A 483 14.41 1.54 10.83
C TRP A 483 14.62 2.62 11.90
N GLU A 484 15.22 3.75 11.53
CA GLU A 484 15.63 4.84 12.42
C GLU A 484 14.75 6.09 12.24
N VAL A 485 13.94 6.12 11.18
CA VAL A 485 12.97 7.17 10.92
C VAL A 485 11.68 6.88 11.72
N PRO A 486 11.12 7.85 12.45
CA PRO A 486 9.84 7.66 13.13
C PRO A 486 8.73 7.35 12.12
N MET A 487 8.04 6.21 12.28
CA MET A 487 6.93 5.83 11.38
C MET A 487 5.78 6.84 11.38
N ARG A 488 5.61 7.58 12.49
CA ARG A 488 4.66 8.69 12.59
C ARG A 488 4.91 9.74 11.50
N SER A 489 6.17 10.14 11.30
CA SER A 489 6.55 11.12 10.28
C SER A 489 6.30 10.60 8.87
N LEU A 490 6.52 9.31 8.64
CA LEU A 490 6.23 8.67 7.35
C LEU A 490 4.71 8.65 7.06
N ILE A 491 3.88 8.38 8.08
CA ILE A 491 2.41 8.44 8.00
C ILE A 491 1.93 9.87 7.76
N ASP A 492 2.48 10.85 8.48
CA ASP A 492 2.13 12.27 8.30
C ASP A 492 2.45 12.74 6.88
N MET A 493 3.66 12.44 6.38
CA MET A 493 4.05 12.77 5.02
C MET A 493 3.19 12.06 3.96
N ALA A 494 2.74 10.83 4.24
CA ALA A 494 1.79 10.11 3.39
C ALA A 494 0.41 10.78 3.37
N ALA A 495 -0.06 11.30 4.50
CA ALA A 495 -1.32 12.01 4.60
C ALA A 495 -1.29 13.35 3.86
N ASP A 496 -0.20 14.13 3.99
CA ASP A 496 -0.04 15.40 3.28
C ASP A 496 -0.04 15.21 1.76
N ARG A 497 0.69 14.19 1.26
CA ARG A 497 0.64 13.80 -0.16
C ARG A 497 -0.74 13.27 -0.56
N GLY A 498 -1.44 12.59 0.35
CA GLY A 498 -2.76 11.98 0.13
C GLY A 498 -3.82 12.97 -0.37
N ALA A 499 -3.74 14.23 0.05
CA ALA A 499 -4.58 15.33 -0.44
C ALA A 499 -4.43 15.59 -1.95
N PHE A 500 -3.34 15.11 -2.56
CA PHE A 500 -3.02 15.28 -3.98
C PHE A 500 -2.83 13.93 -4.69
N ILE A 501 -3.34 12.84 -4.11
CA ILE A 501 -3.37 11.48 -4.69
C ILE A 501 -4.82 11.01 -4.78
N ASP A 502 -5.38 10.98 -5.98
CA ASP A 502 -6.79 10.63 -6.23
C ASP A 502 -7.05 9.11 -6.10
N GLN A 503 -6.03 8.26 -6.23
CA GLN A 503 -6.06 6.84 -5.86
C GLN A 503 -5.48 6.61 -4.46
N SER A 504 -4.35 5.90 -4.30
CA SER A 504 -3.61 5.75 -3.06
C SER A 504 -2.11 5.57 -3.32
N ALA A 505 -1.36 5.16 -2.28
CA ALA A 505 0.06 4.87 -2.34
C ALA A 505 0.38 3.56 -1.61
N SER A 506 1.27 2.76 -2.17
CA SER A 506 1.83 1.57 -1.52
C SER A 506 2.76 2.00 -0.38
N LEU A 507 2.22 2.15 0.81
CA LEU A 507 2.96 2.62 1.98
C LEU A 507 3.44 1.45 2.83
N ASN A 508 4.70 1.05 2.71
CA ASN A 508 5.31 0.13 3.67
C ASN A 508 5.56 0.87 5.00
N LEU A 509 5.41 0.12 6.08
CA LEU A 509 5.78 0.56 7.43
C LEU A 509 6.86 -0.37 7.98
N PHE A 510 7.78 0.18 8.76
CA PHE A 510 8.98 -0.49 9.23
C PHE A 510 8.96 -0.55 10.75
N MET A 511 9.20 -1.72 11.32
CA MET A 511 9.28 -1.88 12.76
C MET A 511 10.33 -2.90 13.16
N GLU A 512 11.28 -2.46 13.98
CA GLU A 512 12.18 -3.36 14.68
C GLU A 512 11.47 -3.97 15.89
N SER A 513 11.53 -5.30 16.04
CA SER A 513 10.88 -6.06 17.11
C SER A 513 9.40 -5.68 17.31
N PRO A 514 8.52 -6.04 16.34
CA PRO A 514 7.12 -5.65 16.38
C PRO A 514 6.39 -6.25 17.60
N SER A 515 5.59 -5.43 18.27
CA SER A 515 4.65 -5.86 19.31
C SER A 515 3.23 -5.45 18.95
N ILE A 516 2.23 -6.19 19.43
CA ILE A 516 0.82 -5.90 19.13
C ILE A 516 0.45 -4.47 19.52
N GLY A 517 0.90 -3.99 20.70
CA GLY A 517 0.62 -2.63 21.15
C GLY A 517 1.21 -1.53 20.25
N LYS A 518 2.47 -1.71 19.80
CA LYS A 518 3.13 -0.75 18.89
C LYS A 518 2.46 -0.73 17.52
N LEU A 519 2.16 -1.91 16.97
CA LEU A 519 1.46 -2.03 15.69
C LEU A 519 0.04 -1.44 15.78
N SER A 520 -0.70 -1.79 16.83
CA SER A 520 -2.04 -1.28 17.10
C SER A 520 -2.07 0.26 17.05
N SER A 521 -1.16 0.91 17.78
CA SER A 521 -1.04 2.36 17.83
C SER A 521 -0.67 2.97 16.47
N MET A 522 0.27 2.35 15.75
CA MET A 522 0.72 2.81 14.44
C MET A 522 -0.40 2.76 13.39
N TYR A 523 -1.16 1.67 13.31
CA TYR A 523 -2.26 1.53 12.35
C TYR A 523 -3.51 2.32 12.76
N MET A 524 -3.75 2.52 14.06
CA MET A 524 -4.77 3.45 14.54
C MET A 524 -4.44 4.89 14.12
N TYR A 525 -3.17 5.31 14.25
CA TYR A 525 -2.73 6.63 13.79
C TYR A 525 -2.86 6.79 12.27
N ALA A 526 -2.50 5.76 11.48
CA ALA A 526 -2.70 5.76 10.03
C ALA A 526 -4.17 5.96 9.64
N TRP A 527 -5.10 5.29 10.34
CA TRP A 527 -6.54 5.47 10.15
C TRP A 527 -7.01 6.88 10.55
N GLN A 528 -6.61 7.37 11.73
CA GLN A 528 -6.98 8.70 12.22
C GLN A 528 -6.49 9.83 11.29
N LYS A 529 -5.34 9.64 10.63
CA LYS A 529 -4.83 10.55 9.59
C LYS A 529 -5.59 10.47 8.27
N GLY A 530 -6.54 9.54 8.16
CA GLY A 530 -7.39 9.37 7.00
C GLY A 530 -6.69 8.74 5.81
N LEU A 531 -5.59 8.00 6.02
CA LEU A 531 -4.97 7.24 4.94
C LEU A 531 -5.99 6.28 4.31
N LYS A 532 -5.84 6.04 3.01
CA LYS A 532 -6.68 5.09 2.27
C LYS A 532 -6.17 3.66 2.42
N THR A 533 -4.85 3.47 2.33
CA THR A 533 -4.22 2.15 2.40
C THR A 533 -2.86 2.20 3.08
N THR A 534 -2.44 1.06 3.64
CA THR A 534 -1.05 0.71 3.92
C THR A 534 -0.66 -0.52 3.09
N TYR A 535 0.61 -0.91 3.10
CA TYR A 535 1.11 -2.08 2.39
C TYR A 535 1.81 -3.07 3.34
N TYR A 536 3.06 -3.46 3.08
CA TYR A 536 3.76 -4.39 3.94
C TYR A 536 4.14 -3.74 5.28
N LEU A 537 4.00 -4.52 6.34
CA LEU A 537 4.84 -4.36 7.52
C LEU A 537 6.18 -5.06 7.26
N ARG A 538 7.27 -4.29 7.25
CA ARG A 538 8.63 -4.81 7.24
C ARG A 538 9.13 -4.87 8.67
N SER A 539 9.46 -6.06 9.12
CA SER A 539 10.01 -6.26 10.47
C SER A 539 11.36 -6.95 10.43
N ARG A 540 12.20 -6.61 11.41
CA ARG A 540 13.45 -7.32 11.71
C ARG A 540 13.55 -7.59 13.22
N PRO A 541 14.17 -8.71 13.63
CA PRO A 541 14.51 -8.92 15.03
C PRO A 541 15.59 -7.91 15.47
N ALA A 542 15.59 -7.51 16.74
CA ALA A 542 16.61 -6.62 17.31
C ALA A 542 17.99 -7.27 17.52
N THR A 543 18.23 -8.46 16.96
CA THR A 543 19.50 -9.17 17.15
C THR A 543 20.64 -8.42 16.46
N LYS A 544 21.41 -7.65 17.24
CA LYS A 544 22.79 -7.27 16.90
C LYS A 544 23.60 -8.57 16.86
N ILE A 545 23.83 -9.12 15.67
CA ILE A 545 24.73 -10.26 15.52
C ILE A 545 26.13 -9.73 15.91
N ASN A 546 26.63 -10.13 17.06
CA ASN A 546 28.03 -9.94 17.41
C ASN A 546 28.86 -10.70 16.38
N HIS A 547 29.35 -10.02 15.35
CA HIS A 547 30.34 -10.56 14.44
C HIS A 547 31.61 -10.81 15.24
N VAL A 548 31.79 -12.04 15.70
CA VAL A 548 33.09 -12.52 16.17
C VAL A 548 33.97 -12.58 14.92
N GLU A 549 34.80 -11.55 14.71
CA GLU A 549 35.81 -11.55 13.67
C GLU A 549 36.71 -12.78 13.87
N ALA A 550 36.58 -13.76 12.98
CA ALA A 550 37.48 -14.91 12.92
C ALA A 550 38.84 -14.42 12.41
N GLY A 551 39.67 -13.87 13.29
CA GLY A 551 40.97 -13.34 12.89
C GLY A 551 41.74 -12.60 13.98
N GLN A 552 42.15 -13.33 15.03
CA GLN A 552 43.41 -13.22 15.79
C GLN A 552 43.18 -13.64 17.25
N GLN A 553 43.55 -14.89 17.55
CA GLN A 553 43.72 -15.33 18.92
C GLN A 553 44.83 -14.50 19.59
N LYS A 554 44.46 -13.65 20.55
CA LYS A 554 45.26 -13.42 21.74
C LYS A 554 44.37 -13.57 22.96
N THR A 555 44.73 -14.56 23.77
CA THR A 555 44.16 -14.89 25.08
C THR A 555 44.18 -13.67 26.01
N ALA A 556 43.00 -13.19 26.39
CA ALA A 556 42.80 -12.42 27.61
C ALA A 556 41.39 -12.73 28.13
N ILE A 557 41.33 -13.30 29.34
CA ILE A 557 40.10 -13.53 30.09
C ILE A 557 39.74 -12.20 30.76
N ALA A 558 38.54 -11.67 30.52
CA ALA A 558 37.94 -10.54 31.25
C ALA A 558 36.40 -10.59 31.15
N PRO A 559 35.66 -9.99 32.10
CA PRO A 559 34.58 -10.67 32.84
C PRO A 559 33.17 -10.47 32.26
N VAL A 560 32.25 -11.29 32.77
CA VAL A 560 30.80 -11.27 32.55
C VAL A 560 30.25 -9.85 32.73
N SER A 561 29.69 -9.26 31.68
CA SER A 561 29.02 -7.96 31.74
C SER A 561 27.64 -8.10 32.37
N GLU A 562 27.36 -7.24 33.34
CA GLU A 562 26.13 -7.14 34.11
C GLU A 562 24.88 -6.92 33.24
N VAL A 563 23.79 -7.56 33.67
CA VAL A 563 22.43 -7.33 33.17
C VAL A 563 22.06 -5.88 33.44
N LYS A 564 21.58 -5.14 32.43
CA LYS A 564 21.03 -3.79 32.58
C LYS A 564 19.97 -3.77 33.69
N ALA A 565 20.25 -3.08 34.79
CA ALA A 565 19.25 -2.69 35.76
C ALA A 565 18.46 -1.49 35.20
N TYR A 566 17.16 -1.65 35.06
CA TYR A 566 16.24 -0.57 34.68
C TYR A 566 16.03 0.36 35.87
N SER A 567 15.82 1.65 35.59
CA SER A 567 15.51 2.65 36.60
C SER A 567 14.09 2.48 37.16
N ASP A 568 13.84 2.94 38.39
CA ASP A 568 12.52 2.86 39.04
C ASP A 568 11.41 3.55 38.23
N GLU A 569 11.75 4.56 37.40
CA GLU A 569 10.83 5.23 36.48
C GLU A 569 10.45 4.37 35.27
N GLU A 570 11.37 3.56 34.75
CA GLU A 570 11.12 2.59 33.67
C GLU A 570 10.29 1.39 34.15
N VAL A 571 10.41 1.03 35.43
CA VAL A 571 9.58 0.01 36.09
C VAL A 571 8.17 0.54 36.34
N LEU A 572 8.02 1.82 36.73
CA LEU A 572 6.71 2.45 36.99
C LEU A 572 5.87 2.61 35.71
N ALA A 573 6.50 2.86 34.56
CA ALA A 573 5.82 2.95 33.27
C ALA A 573 5.25 1.60 32.79
N CYS A 574 5.75 0.48 33.33
CA CYS A 574 5.34 -0.87 32.96
C CYS A 574 4.21 -1.42 33.85
N SER A 575 3.83 -0.72 34.95
CA SER A 575 2.94 -1.28 35.98
C SER A 575 1.58 -0.58 36.17
N LEU A 576 1.21 0.40 35.35
CA LEU A 576 -0.02 1.18 35.57
C LEU A 576 -1.24 0.76 34.74
N GLU A 577 -1.13 -0.23 33.85
CA GLU A 577 -2.27 -0.61 32.96
C GLU A 577 -2.80 -2.04 33.10
N ASN A 578 -2.22 -2.92 33.94
CA ASN A 578 -2.83 -4.22 34.29
C ASN A 578 -2.07 -4.94 35.43
N PRO A 579 -2.50 -4.82 36.71
CA PRO A 579 -1.86 -5.49 37.83
C PRO A 579 -1.96 -7.04 37.81
N ASP A 580 -2.91 -7.60 37.06
CA ASP A 580 -3.27 -9.02 37.14
C ASP A 580 -2.67 -9.91 36.03
N ALA A 581 -1.70 -9.42 35.24
CA ALA A 581 -1.20 -10.12 34.05
C ALA A 581 0.30 -10.54 34.08
N CYS A 582 0.96 -10.54 35.24
CA CYS A 582 2.37 -10.95 35.35
C CYS A 582 2.54 -12.28 36.09
N GLU A 583 2.57 -13.40 35.34
CA GLU A 583 2.93 -14.73 35.86
C GLU A 583 4.45 -14.97 35.96
N ALA A 584 5.29 -13.93 35.83
CA ALA A 584 6.75 -14.06 35.84
C ALA A 584 7.41 -13.85 37.23
N CYS A 585 6.63 -13.85 38.31
CA CYS A 585 7.14 -13.77 39.69
C CYS A 585 6.54 -14.85 40.64
N GLN A 586 6.18 -16.02 40.10
CA GLN A 586 6.09 -17.27 40.88
C GLN A 586 6.99 -18.35 40.27
#